data_AF-X1SLC1-F1
#
_entry.id   AF-X1SLC1-F1
#
_cell.length_a   1.000
_cell.length_b   1.000
_cell.length_c   1.000
_cell.angle_alpha   90.00
_cell.angle_beta   90.00
_cell.angle_gamma   90.00
#
_symmetry.space_group_name_H-M   'P 1'
#
loop_
_entity.id
_entity.type
_entity.pdbx_description
1 polymer ?
#
loop_
_entity_poly.entity_id
_entity_poly.type
_entity_poly.pdbx_seq_one_letter_code
_entity_poly.pdbx_strand_id
1 'polypeptide(L)' 'EKLNADAVEMEGAAVAQICYQRQIPHLVVRSISDKADETAREDSMMFQEMAAKNSATLIAKITELLASELSVEKSGKTR' A
#
# COMPACT_ATOMS: atom_id res chain seq x y z
N GLU A 1 3.57 -7.96 24.68
CA GLU A 1 4.74 -7.19 24.19
C GLU A 1 4.28 -6.01 23.36
N LYS A 2 5.08 -4.95 23.25
CA LYS A 2 4.82 -3.84 22.31
C LYS A 2 5.48 -4.17 20.97
N LEU A 3 4.77 -3.91 19.87
CA LEU A 3 5.21 -4.26 18.51
C LEU A 3 6.21 -3.27 17.90
N ASN A 4 6.45 -2.10 18.52
CA ASN A 4 7.25 -1.00 17.96
C ASN A 4 6.86 -0.66 16.51
N ALA A 5 5.55 -0.65 16.21
CA ALA A 5 5.04 -0.36 14.88
C ALA A 5 5.13 1.14 14.57
N ASP A 6 5.55 1.47 13.34
CA ASP A 6 5.63 2.86 12.86
C ASP A 6 4.26 3.46 12.49
N ALA A 7 3.27 2.61 12.21
CA ALA A 7 1.92 3.01 11.83
C ALA A 7 0.89 1.96 12.26
N VAL A 8 -0.37 2.39 12.36
CA VAL A 8 -1.53 1.54 12.66
C VAL A 8 -2.66 1.80 11.66
N GLU A 9 -3.42 0.76 11.33
CA GLU A 9 -4.54 0.79 10.38
C GLU A 9 -5.46 -0.42 10.64
N MET A 10 -6.53 -0.60 9.85
CA MET A 10 -7.62 -1.52 10.20
C MET A 10 -7.81 -2.71 9.25
N GLU A 11 -7.13 -2.78 8.09
CA GLU A 11 -7.41 -3.82 7.07
C GLU A 11 -6.18 -4.61 6.59
N GLY A 12 -4.99 -4.04 6.67
CA GLY A 12 -3.77 -4.53 6.06
C GLY A 12 -3.37 -5.91 6.57
N ALA A 13 -3.49 -6.13 7.88
CA ALA A 13 -3.25 -7.45 8.48
C ALA A 13 -4.22 -8.51 7.95
N ALA A 14 -5.51 -8.19 7.82
CA ALA A 14 -6.51 -9.13 7.32
C ALA A 14 -6.29 -9.48 5.84
N VAL A 15 -5.98 -8.48 5.01
CA VAL A 15 -5.65 -8.68 3.59
C VAL A 15 -4.37 -9.53 3.45
N ALA A 16 -3.31 -9.16 4.18
CA ALA A 16 -2.04 -9.88 4.17
C ALA A 16 -2.20 -11.34 4.60
N GLN A 17 -3.02 -11.61 5.62
CA GLN A 17 -3.29 -12.96 6.09
C GLN A 17 -3.93 -13.83 4.99
N ILE A 18 -4.90 -13.32 4.24
CA ILE A 18 -5.53 -14.05 3.14
C ILE A 18 -4.54 -14.25 1.98
N CYS A 19 -3.78 -13.22 1.60
CA CYS A 19 -2.75 -13.34 0.56
C CYS A 19 -1.70 -14.39 0.93
N TYR A 20 -1.25 -14.41 2.18
CA TYR A 20 -0.33 -15.41 2.71
C TYR A 20 -0.92 -16.83 2.60
N GLN A 21 -2.16 -17.04 3.07
CA GLN A 21 -2.83 -18.34 2.98
C GLN A 21 -3.04 -18.82 1.54
N ARG A 22 -3.17 -17.89 0.58
CA ARG A 22 -3.36 -18.18 -0.85
C ARG A 22 -2.06 -18.21 -1.63
N GLN A 23 -0.91 -18.01 -1.00
CA GLN A 23 0.40 -17.91 -1.64
C GLN A 23 0.45 -16.84 -2.75
N ILE A 24 -0.26 -15.72 -2.54
CA ILE A 24 -0.28 -14.57 -3.45
C ILE A 24 0.71 -13.52 -2.91
N PRO A 25 1.74 -13.13 -3.70
CA PRO A 25 2.60 -12.01 -3.35
C PRO A 25 1.77 -10.75 -3.13
N HIS A 26 2.04 -10.01 -2.06
CA HIS A 26 1.29 -8.82 -1.70
C HIS A 26 2.21 -7.73 -1.15
N LEU A 27 1.77 -6.49 -1.33
CA LEU A 27 2.40 -5.28 -0.81
C LEU A 27 1.31 -4.37 -0.27
N VAL A 28 1.43 -3.96 1.00
CA VAL A 28 0.55 -2.95 1.60
C VAL A 28 1.28 -1.61 1.57
N VAL A 29 0.65 -0.61 0.95
CA VAL A 29 1.14 0.77 0.91
C VAL A 29 0.11 1.64 1.61
N ARG A 30 0.56 2.47 2.56
CA ARG A 30 -0.28 3.43 3.27
C ARG A 30 0.36 4.81 3.20
N SER A 31 -0.47 5.84 3.03
CA SER A 31 -0.10 7.23 3.27
C SER A 31 -0.76 7.64 4.58
N ILE A 32 0.01 8.26 5.49
CA ILE A 32 -0.45 8.59 6.84
C ILE A 32 -1.43 9.76 6.79
N SER A 33 -2.62 9.55 7.38
CA SER A 33 -3.67 10.57 7.52
C SER A 33 -3.64 11.32 8.84
N ASP A 34 -3.06 10.72 9.88
CA ASP A 34 -3.10 11.21 11.26
C ASP A 34 -2.03 10.52 12.11
N LYS A 35 -1.89 10.94 13.37
CA LYS A 35 -0.86 10.44 14.30
C LYS A 35 -1.34 9.34 15.24
N ALA A 36 -2.58 8.87 15.09
CA ALA A 36 -3.22 7.93 16.00
C ALA A 36 -3.19 8.38 17.48
N ASP A 37 -3.29 9.70 17.70
CA ASP A 37 -3.40 10.33 19.02
C ASP A 37 -4.81 10.88 19.27
N GLU A 38 -4.97 11.71 20.30
CA GLU A 38 -6.26 12.30 20.67
C GLU A 38 -6.86 13.19 19.57
N THR A 39 -6.05 13.66 18.61
CA THR A 39 -6.47 14.50 17.48
C THR A 39 -6.68 13.73 16.17
N ALA A 40 -6.59 12.40 16.22
CA ALA A 40 -6.66 11.54 15.03
C ALA A 40 -7.93 11.78 14.19
N ARG A 41 -9.05 12.09 14.84
CA ARG A 41 -10.32 12.37 14.16
C ARG A 41 -10.26 13.66 13.34
N GLU A 42 -9.77 14.76 13.92
CA GLU A 42 -9.67 16.02 13.18
C GLU A 42 -8.62 15.94 12.07
N ASP A 43 -7.45 15.36 12.37
CA ASP A 43 -6.36 15.17 11.40
C ASP A 43 -6.83 14.32 10.21
N SER A 44 -7.49 13.19 10.46
CA SER A 44 -8.01 12.33 9.40
C SER A 44 -9.03 13.08 8.53
N MET A 45 -9.92 13.89 9.11
CA MET A 45 -10.86 14.69 8.30
C MET A 45 -10.15 15.70 7.39
N MET A 46 -9.01 16.24 7.83
CA MET A 46 -8.24 17.21 7.06
C MET A 46 -7.38 16.55 5.97
N PHE A 47 -6.78 15.40 6.26
CA PHE A 47 -5.70 14.85 5.44
C PHE A 47 -6.06 13.55 4.71
N GLN A 48 -7.18 12.90 5.02
CA GLN A 48 -7.55 11.62 4.40
C GLN A 48 -7.64 11.71 2.86
N GLU A 49 -8.16 12.80 2.31
CA GLU A 49 -8.21 12.98 0.84
C GLU A 49 -6.81 13.05 0.23
N MET A 50 -5.89 13.79 0.86
CA MET A 50 -4.50 13.88 0.43
C MET A 50 -3.80 12.53 0.55
N ALA A 51 -3.95 11.84 1.68
CA ALA A 51 -3.38 10.52 1.92
C ALA A 51 -3.88 9.49 0.89
N ALA A 52 -5.18 9.48 0.61
CA ALA A 52 -5.79 8.62 -0.40
C ALA A 52 -5.22 8.91 -1.80
N LYS A 53 -5.13 10.18 -2.20
CA LYS A 53 -4.57 10.59 -3.49
C LYS A 53 -3.11 10.21 -3.64
N ASN A 54 -2.30 10.42 -2.60
CA ASN A 54 -0.88 10.05 -2.59
C ASN A 54 -0.71 8.54 -2.75
N SER A 55 -1.45 7.75 -1.97
CA SER A 55 -1.40 6.29 -2.05
C SER A 55 -1.83 5.78 -3.42
N ALA A 56 -2.95 6.28 -3.96
CA ALA A 56 -3.46 5.87 -5.27
C ALA A 56 -2.47 6.24 -6.40
N THR A 57 -1.88 7.42 -6.35
CA THR A 57 -0.90 7.86 -7.35
C THR A 57 0.34 6.97 -7.35
N LEU A 58 0.85 6.62 -6.17
CA LEU A 58 2.00 5.73 -6.04
C LEU A 58 1.68 4.33 -6.57
N ILE A 59 0.54 3.75 -6.19
CA ILE A 59 0.11 2.43 -6.68
C ILE A 59 -0.06 2.43 -8.20
N ALA A 60 -0.71 3.45 -8.77
CA ALA A 60 -0.85 3.57 -10.22
C ALA A 60 0.51 3.56 -10.92
N LYS A 61 1.48 4.34 -10.41
CA LYS A 61 2.83 4.37 -10.97
C LYS A 61 3.56 3.02 -10.85
N ILE A 62 3.44 2.34 -9.71
CA ILE A 62 4.00 1.00 -9.51
C ILE A 62 3.41 0.03 -10.54
N THR A 63 2.09 0.05 -10.74
CA THR A 63 1.44 -0.86 -11.70
C THR A 63 1.84 -0.59 -13.15
N GLU A 64 2.03 0.69 -13.54
CA GLU A 64 2.55 1.05 -14.86
C GLU A 64 3.96 0.50 -15.09
N LEU A 65 4.85 0.66 -14.11
CA LEU A 65 6.23 0.17 -14.19
C LEU A 65 6.28 -1.35 -14.30
N LEU A 66 5.52 -2.06 -13.46
CA LEU A 66 5.42 -3.52 -13.52
C LEU A 66 4.89 -4.01 -14.88
N ALA A 67 3.87 -3.34 -15.43
CA ALA A 67 3.34 -3.67 -16.76
C ALA A 67 4.39 -3.47 -17.87
N SER A 68 5.23 -2.43 -17.74
CA SER A 68 6.31 -2.16 -18.70
C SER A 68 7.41 -3.22 -18.64
N GLU A 69 7.83 -3.64 -17.44
CA GLU A 69 8.85 -4.68 -17.25
C GLU A 69 8.38 -6.04 -17.80
N LEU A 70 7.13 -6.42 -17.53
CA LEU A 70 6.50 -7.61 -18.10
C LEU A 70 6.45 -7.60 -19.63
N SER A 71 6.33 -6.42 -20.24
CA SER A 71 6.33 -6.26 -21.71
C SER A 71 7.73 -6.45 -22.29
N VAL A 72 8.77 -6.00 -21.57
CA VAL A 72 10.18 -6.21 -21.95
C VAL A 72 10.57 -7.69 -21.84
N GLU A 73 10.19 -8.38 -20.76
CA GLU A 73 10.47 -9.81 -20.58
C GLU A 73 9.82 -10.68 -21.66
N LYS A 74 8.60 -10.34 -22.10
CA LYS A 74 7.91 -11.05 -23.19
C LYS A 74 8.57 -10.82 -24.56
N SER A 75 9.13 -9.64 -24.80
CA SER A 75 9.83 -9.29 -26.04
C SER A 75 11.26 -9.86 -26.09
N GLY A 76 11.86 -10.16 -24.93
CA GLY A 76 13.22 -10.70 -24.77
C GLY A 76 13.38 -12.21 -24.98
N LYS A 77 12.32 -12.98 -25.24
CA LYS A 77 12.42 -14.40 -25.64
C LYS A 77 12.79 -14.55 -27.12
N THR A 78 13.99 -14.09 -27.48
CA THR A 78 14.76 -14.61 -28.63
C THR A 78 16.25 -14.45 -28.31
N ARG A 79 16.78 -15.39 -27.53
CA ARG A 79 18.10 -15.99 -27.72
C ARG A 79 18.02 -17.46 -27.33
#